data_AF-A0A938KMZ0-F1
#
_entry.id   AF-A0A938KMZ0-F1
#
_cell.length_a   1.000
_cell.length_b   1.000
_cell.length_c   1.000
_cell.angle_alpha   90.00
_cell.angle_beta   90.00
_cell.angle_gamma   90.00
#
_symmetry.space_group_name_H-M   'P 1'
#
loop_
_entity.id
_entity.type
_entity.pdbx_description
1 polymer ?
#
loop_
_entity_poly.entity_id
_entity_poly.type
_entity_poly.pdbx_seq_one_letter_code
_entity_poly.pdbx_strand_id
1 'polypeptide(L)'
;WILATLAEALVHLGETKEAAAYYRFAAERFAGRWRDLASMRRQAREILRFNGQPQEWLEACFQFPAVVMFSGHMVDGAGRAPPRFTPEMEPAVREEIRSYLKQVRAGYGYSSAACGGDLIFCECLLEMDAKVNLVLPCPVNAFKRQSVLPGGPEWEKRFHDVLARATTMLIANSTGYGTSPADEANALGLIYANRILTGLAVLQAQALDLELKPVALWDGRPAEREGGTGSVVAEWESRQFQPHIVKVSFPNGTNGAAVAAPGTDAAPTPGPQLPREIRTMVFAEVMNFRKVSEHQLPAFVHEFKSLVARVVAALPAPPLVAETAGGTVQFVFAGLAEAARLALDLRDQATQIPWARLGLPADLNIRIALHAGPVFSYADPVTGRHSCLGAHVTRAANIQPSISPGQVYVSQEFAALAGAERLPGVTFEFLGHLPTTRLFEEALLYRLERRR
;
A
#
# COMPACT_ATOMS: atom_id res chain seq x y z
N TRP A 1 -6.18 30.66 -5.62
CA TRP A 1 -6.52 30.46 -7.04
C TRP A 1 -6.10 31.63 -7.91
N ILE A 2 -6.50 32.88 -7.67
CA ILE A 2 -6.08 34.04 -8.51
C ILE A 2 -4.55 34.11 -8.76
N LEU A 3 -3.72 33.97 -7.72
CA LEU A 3 -2.25 33.97 -7.88
C LEU A 3 -1.74 32.84 -8.78
N ALA A 4 -2.33 31.65 -8.68
CA ALA A 4 -1.97 30.51 -9.52
C ALA A 4 -2.39 30.75 -10.97
N THR A 5 -3.62 31.24 -11.18
CA THR A 5 -4.14 31.57 -12.51
C THR A 5 -3.32 32.66 -13.19
N LEU A 6 -2.87 33.68 -12.45
CA LEU A 6 -1.97 34.71 -12.98
C LEU A 6 -0.61 34.13 -13.37
N ALA A 7 -0.02 33.29 -12.50
CA ALA A 7 1.24 32.63 -12.81
C ALA A 7 1.12 31.73 -14.06
N GLU A 8 0.07 30.92 -14.15
CA GLU A 8 -0.22 30.03 -15.28
C GLU A 8 -0.44 30.82 -16.58
N ALA A 9 -1.17 31.94 -16.53
CA ALA A 9 -1.34 32.83 -17.68
C ALA A 9 0.01 33.41 -18.15
N LEU A 10 0.88 33.83 -17.23
CA LEU A 10 2.23 34.31 -17.56
C LEU A 10 3.11 33.20 -18.14
N VAL A 11 2.99 31.96 -17.67
CA VAL A 11 3.65 30.80 -18.28
C VAL A 11 3.20 30.63 -19.73
N HIS A 12 1.90 30.74 -20.01
CA HIS A 12 1.38 30.67 -21.38
C HIS A 12 1.93 31.78 -22.29
N LEU A 13 2.15 32.97 -21.75
CA LEU A 13 2.73 34.11 -22.48
C LEU A 13 4.27 34.01 -22.63
N GLY A 14 4.92 33.04 -21.97
CA GLY A 14 6.38 32.90 -21.96
C GLY A 14 7.10 33.82 -20.97
N GLU A 15 6.36 34.52 -20.11
CA GLU A 15 6.88 35.49 -19.13
C GLU A 15 7.37 34.78 -17.85
N THR A 16 8.38 33.93 -18.00
CA THR A 16 8.87 33.00 -16.95
C THR A 16 9.32 33.69 -15.66
N LYS A 17 9.94 34.87 -15.75
CA LYS A 17 10.42 35.61 -14.55
C LYS A 17 9.27 36.10 -13.68
N GLU A 18 8.23 36.64 -14.31
CA GLU A 18 7.05 37.14 -13.60
C GLU A 18 6.22 35.97 -13.07
N ALA A 19 6.03 34.92 -13.87
CA ALA A 19 5.40 33.69 -13.41
C ALA A 19 6.11 33.12 -12.16
N ALA A 20 7.44 33.07 -12.16
CA ALA A 20 8.23 32.61 -11.01
C ALA A 20 8.05 33.48 -9.76
N ALA A 21 7.82 34.79 -9.91
CA ALA A 21 7.51 35.67 -8.78
C ALA A 21 6.14 35.33 -8.17
N TYR A 22 5.12 35.12 -9.02
CA TYR A 22 3.79 34.73 -8.55
C TYR A 22 3.75 33.33 -7.93
N TYR A 23 4.48 32.35 -8.48
CA TYR A 23 4.58 31.02 -7.87
C TYR A 23 5.27 31.06 -6.51
N ARG A 24 6.38 31.81 -6.36
CA ARG A 24 7.04 31.99 -5.07
C ARG A 24 6.13 32.66 -4.04
N PHE A 25 5.43 33.71 -4.45
CA PHE A 25 4.46 34.39 -3.59
C PHE A 25 3.29 33.46 -3.19
N ALA A 26 2.80 32.62 -4.10
CA ALA A 26 1.79 31.61 -3.79
C ALA A 26 2.33 30.55 -2.81
N ALA A 27 3.55 30.04 -3.03
CA ALA A 27 4.21 29.08 -2.14
C ALA A 27 4.34 29.61 -0.71
N GLU A 28 4.74 30.87 -0.53
CA GLU A 28 4.83 31.51 0.78
C GLU A 28 3.45 31.67 1.44
N ARG A 29 2.45 32.16 0.69
CA ARG A 29 1.12 32.45 1.24
C ARG A 29 0.32 31.19 1.60
N PHE A 30 0.58 30.09 0.90
CA PHE A 30 -0.12 28.81 1.05
C PHE A 30 0.78 27.72 1.66
N ALA A 31 1.78 28.10 2.46
CA ALA A 31 2.60 27.17 3.21
C ALA A 31 1.74 26.13 3.97
N GLY A 32 2.09 24.85 3.86
CA GLY A 32 1.32 23.76 4.45
C GLY A 32 0.11 23.27 3.63
N ARG A 33 -0.36 24.03 2.63
CA ARG A 33 -1.44 23.61 1.70
C ARG A 33 -0.87 22.81 0.53
N TRP A 34 -0.20 21.71 0.85
CA TRP A 34 0.58 20.92 -0.11
C TRP A 34 -0.22 20.41 -1.31
N ARG A 35 -1.50 20.07 -1.12
CA ARG A 35 -2.38 19.66 -2.22
C ARG A 35 -2.56 20.77 -3.26
N ASP A 36 -2.77 22.00 -2.81
CA ASP A 36 -2.98 23.14 -3.69
C ASP A 36 -1.68 23.49 -4.42
N LEU A 37 -0.55 23.54 -3.70
CA LEU A 37 0.76 23.80 -4.29
C LEU A 37 1.18 22.71 -5.31
N ALA A 38 0.93 21.44 -5.00
CA ALA A 38 1.19 20.34 -5.91
C ALA A 38 0.30 20.41 -7.17
N SER A 39 -0.95 20.86 -7.02
CA SER A 39 -1.83 21.11 -8.16
C SER A 39 -1.29 22.22 -9.06
N MET A 40 -0.85 23.34 -8.48
CA MET A 40 -0.24 24.46 -9.22
C MET A 40 1.02 24.02 -9.97
N ARG A 41 1.95 23.31 -9.31
CA ARG A 41 3.17 22.81 -9.95
C ARG A 41 2.86 21.85 -11.09
N ARG A 42 1.92 20.91 -10.91
CA ARG A 42 1.52 19.97 -11.98
C ARG A 42 0.94 20.69 -13.19
N GLN A 43 0.04 21.64 -12.98
CA GLN A 43 -0.54 22.45 -14.08
C GLN A 43 0.56 23.23 -14.81
N ALA A 44 1.47 23.89 -14.08
CA ALA A 44 2.58 24.61 -14.66
C ALA A 44 3.50 23.71 -15.50
N ARG A 45 3.86 22.51 -15.00
CA ARG A 45 4.67 21.53 -15.76
C ARG A 45 3.98 21.07 -17.03
N GLU A 46 2.67 20.85 -17.00
CA GLU A 46 1.89 20.47 -18.18
C GLU A 46 1.91 21.56 -19.25
N ILE A 47 1.72 22.83 -18.86
CA ILE A 47 1.78 23.97 -19.78
C ILE A 47 3.19 24.10 -20.38
N LEU A 48 4.22 24.06 -19.54
CA LEU A 48 5.63 24.14 -19.99
C LEU A 48 5.98 23.01 -20.95
N ARG A 49 5.55 21.78 -20.65
CA ARG A 49 5.75 20.61 -21.52
C ARG A 49 5.05 20.79 -22.86
N PHE A 50 3.80 21.25 -22.86
CA PHE A 50 3.06 21.51 -24.09
C PHE A 50 3.74 22.58 -24.96
N ASN A 51 4.33 23.60 -24.32
CA ASN A 51 5.04 24.69 -24.99
C ASN A 51 6.52 24.38 -25.33
N GLY A 52 7.05 23.21 -24.95
CA GLY A 52 8.46 22.86 -25.13
C GLY A 52 9.45 23.73 -24.33
N GLN A 53 9.01 24.29 -23.20
CA GLN A 53 9.80 25.20 -22.37
C GLN A 53 10.53 24.46 -21.22
N PRO A 54 11.70 24.97 -20.76
CA PRO A 54 12.43 24.41 -19.62
C PRO A 54 11.64 24.51 -18.31
N GLN A 55 11.81 23.53 -17.41
CA GLN A 55 11.05 23.40 -16.16
C GLN A 55 11.89 23.70 -14.90
N GLU A 56 13.20 23.85 -15.02
CA GLU A 56 14.13 23.93 -13.88
C GLU A 56 13.84 25.13 -12.97
N TRP A 57 13.42 26.26 -13.56
CA TRP A 57 13.06 27.47 -12.82
C TRP A 57 11.81 27.28 -11.95
N LEU A 58 10.89 26.40 -12.36
CA LEU A 58 9.64 26.14 -11.64
C LEU A 58 9.93 25.41 -10.33
N GLU A 59 10.86 24.45 -10.34
CA GLU A 59 11.24 23.70 -9.14
C GLU A 59 11.81 24.62 -8.05
N ALA A 60 12.55 25.66 -8.44
CA ALA A 60 13.07 26.67 -7.51
C ALA A 60 11.98 27.54 -6.87
N CYS A 61 10.75 27.52 -7.38
CA CYS A 61 9.64 28.30 -6.85
C CYS A 61 8.94 27.64 -5.65
N PHE A 62 9.15 26.34 -5.42
CA PHE A 62 8.46 25.60 -4.38
C PHE A 62 9.43 24.92 -3.42
N GLN A 63 9.05 24.88 -2.14
CA GLN A 63 9.74 24.09 -1.12
C GLN A 63 8.77 23.05 -0.55
N PHE A 64 8.75 21.88 -1.18
CA PHE A 64 7.93 20.76 -0.72
C PHE A 64 8.61 19.95 0.38
N PRO A 65 7.84 19.36 1.31
CA PRO A 65 8.35 18.34 2.21
C PRO A 65 8.54 17.01 1.48
N ALA A 66 9.34 16.13 2.06
CA ALA A 66 9.45 14.74 1.62
C ALA A 66 8.46 13.82 2.34
N VAL A 67 8.10 12.74 1.67
CA VAL A 67 7.49 11.55 2.29
C VAL A 67 8.61 10.57 2.63
N VAL A 68 8.65 10.10 3.87
CA VAL A 68 9.66 9.17 4.36
C VAL A 68 8.99 7.86 4.77
N MET A 69 9.50 6.73 4.27
CA MET A 69 9.09 5.40 4.73
C MET A 69 10.25 4.75 5.46
N PHE A 70 9.97 4.12 6.59
CA PHE A 70 10.99 3.65 7.52
C PHE A 70 10.81 2.17 7.87
N SER A 71 11.94 1.46 7.97
CA SER A 71 12.03 0.14 8.59
C SER A 71 13.29 0.07 9.44
N GLY A 72 13.19 -0.27 10.72
CA GLY A 72 14.35 -0.30 11.60
C GLY A 72 14.48 -1.55 12.44
N HIS A 73 15.68 -1.73 12.96
CA HIS A 73 15.93 -2.74 13.97
C HIS A 73 15.25 -2.39 15.30
N MET A 74 14.64 -3.41 15.90
CA MET A 74 14.35 -3.36 17.32
C MET A 74 15.63 -3.25 18.14
N VAL A 75 15.55 -2.47 19.21
CA VAL A 75 16.59 -2.44 20.24
C VAL A 75 16.81 -3.85 20.79
N ASP A 76 18.06 -4.17 21.07
CA ASP A 76 18.45 -5.48 21.55
C ASP A 76 17.90 -5.72 22.97
N GLY A 77 17.27 -6.88 23.17
CA GLY A 77 16.98 -7.39 24.50
C GLY A 77 18.27 -7.76 25.25
N ALA A 78 18.19 -7.84 26.57
CA ALA A 78 19.34 -8.20 27.41
C ALA A 78 19.98 -9.52 26.96
N GLY A 79 21.29 -9.49 26.66
CA GLY A 79 22.05 -10.68 26.29
C GLY A 79 21.90 -11.16 24.84
N ARG A 80 21.29 -10.36 23.95
CA ARG A 80 21.24 -10.71 22.52
C ARG A 80 22.65 -10.93 21.95
N ALA A 81 22.87 -12.09 21.34
CA ALA A 81 24.09 -12.40 20.61
C ALA A 81 23.74 -12.86 19.16
N PRO A 82 24.41 -12.32 18.12
CA PRO A 82 25.30 -11.17 18.18
C PRO A 82 24.53 -9.87 18.48
N PRO A 83 25.19 -8.87 19.09
CA PRO A 83 24.59 -7.56 19.25
C PRO A 83 24.34 -6.95 17.86
N ARG A 84 23.25 -6.20 17.73
CA ARG A 84 22.81 -5.57 16.49
C ARG A 84 22.47 -4.10 16.68
N PHE A 85 21.60 -3.77 17.62
CA PHE A 85 21.25 -2.39 17.98
C PHE A 85 21.13 -2.29 19.51
N THR A 86 22.24 -2.01 20.19
CA THR A 86 22.27 -1.97 21.65
C THR A 86 21.70 -0.65 22.19
N PRO A 87 21.19 -0.62 23.43
CA PRO A 87 20.65 0.60 24.03
C PRO A 87 21.62 1.80 24.01
N GLU A 88 22.92 1.55 24.13
CA GLU A 88 23.96 2.60 24.14
C GLU A 88 24.09 3.33 22.79
N MET A 89 23.62 2.70 21.71
CA MET A 89 23.65 3.27 20.36
C MET A 89 22.49 4.23 20.11
N GLU A 90 21.43 4.19 20.94
CA GLU A 90 20.21 4.97 20.74
C GLU A 90 20.49 6.47 20.54
N PRO A 91 21.31 7.16 21.35
CA PRO A 91 21.53 8.60 21.17
C PRO A 91 22.15 8.96 19.81
N ALA A 92 23.11 8.15 19.34
CA ALA A 92 23.77 8.36 18.06
C ALA A 92 22.82 8.07 16.88
N VAL A 93 22.06 6.97 16.95
CA VAL A 93 21.05 6.61 15.95
C VAL A 93 19.95 7.66 15.86
N ARG A 94 19.49 8.18 17.01
CA ARG A 94 18.51 9.27 17.06
C ARG A 94 19.03 10.53 16.38
N GLU A 95 20.29 10.91 16.63
CA GLU A 95 20.88 12.07 15.98
C GLU A 95 20.96 11.92 14.46
N GLU A 96 21.40 10.75 13.98
CA GLU A 96 21.54 10.47 12.56
C GLU A 96 20.17 10.50 11.86
N ILE A 97 19.16 9.83 12.43
CA ILE A 97 17.78 9.88 11.92
C ILE A 97 17.28 11.33 11.90
N ARG A 98 17.41 12.06 13.01
CA ARG A 98 16.93 13.45 13.11
C ARG A 98 17.60 14.37 12.10
N SER A 99 18.91 14.25 11.93
CA SER A 99 19.70 15.03 10.97
C SER A 99 19.24 14.76 9.54
N TYR A 100 19.08 13.49 9.17
CA TYR A 100 18.60 13.11 7.85
C TYR A 100 17.17 13.60 7.58
N LEU A 101 16.25 13.43 8.54
CA LEU A 101 14.87 13.91 8.40
C LEU A 101 14.80 15.43 8.18
N LYS A 102 15.64 16.21 8.87
CA LYS A 102 15.77 17.66 8.65
C LYS A 102 16.32 17.96 7.26
N GLN A 103 17.38 17.25 6.83
CA GLN A 103 17.99 17.43 5.52
C GLN A 103 16.97 17.23 4.39
N VAL A 104 16.14 16.19 4.47
CA VAL A 104 15.12 15.90 3.44
C VAL A 104 13.79 16.64 3.66
N ARG A 105 13.69 17.48 4.70
CA ARG A 105 12.46 18.20 5.10
C ARG A 105 11.27 17.23 5.21
N ALA A 106 11.43 16.17 5.99
CA ALA A 106 10.38 15.18 6.18
C ALA A 106 9.09 15.84 6.70
N GLY A 107 7.99 15.70 5.95
CA GLY A 107 6.67 16.18 6.36
C GLY A 107 5.65 15.07 6.59
N TYR A 108 5.93 13.88 6.05
CA TYR A 108 5.12 12.67 6.22
C TYR A 108 6.03 11.47 6.49
N GLY A 109 5.73 10.69 7.51
CA GLY A 109 6.44 9.46 7.86
C GLY A 109 5.53 8.25 7.90
N TYR A 110 6.06 7.10 7.51
CA TYR A 110 5.39 5.80 7.55
C TYR A 110 6.27 4.78 8.28
N SER A 111 5.75 4.14 9.33
CA SER A 111 6.48 3.20 10.20
C SER A 111 5.53 2.21 10.89
N SER A 112 6.05 1.09 11.39
CA SER A 112 5.30 0.14 12.22
C SER A 112 5.34 0.46 13.72
N ALA A 113 6.16 1.44 14.17
CA ALA A 113 6.32 1.82 15.58
C ALA A 113 6.78 0.69 16.53
N ALA A 114 7.66 -0.21 16.07
CA ALA A 114 8.35 -1.15 16.96
C ALA A 114 9.34 -0.42 17.91
N CYS A 115 9.69 -1.03 19.05
CA CYS A 115 10.75 -0.52 19.92
C CYS A 115 12.06 -0.36 19.16
N GLY A 116 12.91 0.58 19.55
CA GLY A 116 14.12 0.90 18.79
C GLY A 116 13.88 1.88 17.64
N GLY A 117 14.39 1.56 16.45
CA GLY A 117 14.50 2.49 15.33
C GLY A 117 13.17 3.10 14.89
N ASP A 118 12.10 2.31 14.82
CA ASP A 118 10.78 2.75 14.39
C ASP A 118 10.19 3.83 15.33
N LEU A 119 10.24 3.61 16.65
CA LEU A 119 9.79 4.63 17.62
C LEU A 119 10.68 5.87 17.63
N ILE A 120 12.01 5.73 17.55
CA ILE A 120 12.93 6.87 17.44
C ILE A 120 12.59 7.73 16.20
N PHE A 121 12.35 7.08 15.06
CA PHE A 121 11.94 7.76 13.83
C PHE A 121 10.62 8.52 14.00
N CYS A 122 9.60 7.89 14.61
CA CYS A 122 8.31 8.52 14.85
C CYS A 122 8.42 9.74 15.77
N GLU A 123 9.22 9.65 16.83
CA GLU A 123 9.44 10.76 17.77
C GLU A 123 10.16 11.93 17.10
N CYS A 124 11.20 11.68 16.32
CA CYS A 124 11.90 12.73 15.56
C CYS A 124 10.96 13.46 14.60
N LEU A 125 10.05 12.74 13.94
CA LEU A 125 9.01 13.36 13.09
C LEU A 125 8.04 14.22 13.89
N LEU A 126 7.57 13.71 15.03
CA LEU A 126 6.66 14.43 15.92
C LEU A 126 7.29 15.70 16.51
N GLU A 127 8.59 15.70 16.78
CA GLU A 127 9.36 16.89 17.18
C GLU A 127 9.47 17.94 16.07
N MET A 128 9.37 17.51 14.81
CA MET A 128 9.39 18.36 13.62
C MET A 128 8.00 18.79 13.15
N ASP A 129 6.93 18.49 13.91
CA ASP A 129 5.53 18.68 13.52
C ASP A 129 5.14 17.98 12.20
N ALA A 130 5.87 16.91 11.86
CA ALA A 130 5.58 16.09 10.69
C ALA A 130 4.46 15.08 10.98
N LYS A 131 3.77 14.63 9.93
CA LYS A 131 2.67 13.66 10.04
C LYS A 131 3.21 12.24 10.18
N VAL A 132 2.84 11.55 11.26
CA VAL A 132 3.20 10.14 11.50
C VAL A 132 2.03 9.24 11.10
N ASN A 133 2.27 8.27 10.23
CA ASN A 133 1.28 7.31 9.76
C ASN A 133 1.76 5.90 10.12
N LEU A 134 0.95 5.19 10.90
CA LEU A 134 1.30 3.87 11.42
C LEU A 134 0.65 2.78 10.58
N VAL A 135 1.40 1.73 10.28
CA VAL A 135 0.87 0.49 9.69
C VAL A 135 1.28 -0.67 10.57
N LEU A 136 0.32 -1.22 11.31
CA LEU A 136 0.55 -2.36 12.19
C LEU A 136 0.21 -3.66 11.45
N PRO A 137 1.04 -4.72 11.57
CA PRO A 137 0.75 -6.01 10.95
C PRO A 137 -0.44 -6.73 11.57
N CYS A 138 -0.85 -6.32 12.77
CA CYS A 138 -1.83 -6.99 13.60
C CYS A 138 -2.45 -6.04 14.64
N PRO A 139 -3.46 -6.48 15.41
CA PRO A 139 -4.06 -5.65 16.44
C PRO A 139 -3.03 -5.10 17.43
N VAL A 140 -3.22 -3.85 17.86
CA VAL A 140 -2.29 -3.07 18.70
C VAL A 140 -1.72 -3.88 19.87
N ASN A 141 -2.57 -4.59 20.61
CA ASN A 141 -2.15 -5.37 21.77
C ASN A 141 -1.22 -6.54 21.40
N ALA A 142 -1.46 -7.19 20.26
CA ALA A 142 -0.62 -8.27 19.78
C ALA A 142 0.73 -7.73 19.29
N PHE A 143 0.70 -6.62 18.55
CA PHE A 143 1.92 -5.94 18.09
C PHE A 143 2.77 -5.47 19.26
N LYS A 144 2.17 -4.81 20.26
CA LYS A 144 2.86 -4.33 21.46
C LYS A 144 3.63 -5.45 22.16
N ARG A 145 2.99 -6.60 22.37
CA ARG A 145 3.62 -7.75 23.03
C ARG A 145 4.87 -8.26 22.30
N GLN A 146 4.84 -8.27 20.97
CA GLN A 146 5.92 -8.87 20.17
C GLN A 146 7.00 -7.89 19.74
N SER A 147 6.64 -6.63 19.51
CA SER A 147 7.49 -5.66 18.84
C SER A 147 7.80 -4.43 19.69
N VAL A 148 7.22 -4.30 20.88
CA VAL A 148 7.43 -3.13 21.76
C VAL A 148 7.93 -3.55 23.14
N LEU A 149 7.19 -4.43 23.83
CA LEU A 149 7.55 -4.90 25.17
C LEU A 149 8.95 -5.53 25.28
N PRO A 150 9.52 -6.19 24.24
CA PRO A 150 10.89 -6.67 24.31
C PRO A 150 11.94 -5.58 24.56
N GLY A 151 11.64 -4.31 24.24
CA GLY A 151 12.52 -3.19 24.57
C GLY A 151 12.47 -2.76 26.05
N GLY A 152 11.41 -3.15 26.78
CA GLY A 152 11.19 -2.78 28.19
C GLY A 152 10.17 -1.64 28.40
N PRO A 153 9.88 -1.28 29.66
CA PRO A 153 8.78 -0.38 30.03
C PRO A 153 8.85 1.03 29.42
N GLU A 154 10.06 1.58 29.25
CA GLU A 154 10.22 2.91 28.64
C GLU A 154 9.78 2.94 27.17
N TRP A 155 10.03 1.86 26.42
CA TRP A 155 9.56 1.74 25.03
C TRP A 155 8.06 1.55 24.94
N GLU A 156 7.45 0.89 25.92
CA GLU A 156 5.99 0.82 26.02
C GLU A 156 5.38 2.21 26.20
N LYS A 157 5.95 3.04 27.07
CA LYS A 157 5.48 4.42 27.26
C LYS A 157 5.57 5.22 25.96
N ARG A 158 6.74 5.19 25.30
CA ARG A 158 7.00 5.85 24.01
C ARG A 158 6.03 5.39 22.92
N PHE A 159 5.73 4.09 22.88
CA PHE A 159 4.75 3.54 21.94
C PHE A 159 3.36 4.13 22.13
N HIS A 160 2.87 4.23 23.39
CA HIS A 160 1.58 4.86 23.65
C HIS A 160 1.59 6.35 23.29
N ASP A 161 2.68 7.07 23.56
CA ASP A 161 2.82 8.48 23.20
C ASP A 161 2.78 8.70 21.67
N VAL A 162 3.50 7.86 20.90
CA VAL A 162 3.46 7.89 19.44
C VAL A 162 2.08 7.51 18.91
N LEU A 163 1.47 6.46 19.47
CA LEU A 163 0.14 5.99 19.07
C LEU A 163 -0.93 7.07 19.26
N ALA A 164 -0.88 7.81 20.37
CA ALA A 164 -1.82 8.88 20.68
C ALA A 164 -1.68 10.11 19.76
N ARG A 165 -0.50 10.30 19.16
CA ARG A 165 -0.16 11.45 18.31
C ARG A 165 -0.09 11.12 16.82
N ALA A 166 -0.24 9.85 16.46
CA ALA A 166 -0.24 9.41 15.07
C ALA A 166 -1.38 10.10 14.29
N THR A 167 -1.06 10.54 13.08
CA THR A 167 -2.02 11.14 12.13
C THR A 167 -2.98 10.08 11.60
N THR A 168 -2.46 8.88 11.29
CA THR A 168 -3.27 7.74 10.89
C THR A 168 -2.71 6.46 11.48
N MET A 169 -3.56 5.45 11.64
CA MET A 169 -3.16 4.08 11.96
C MET A 169 -4.00 3.10 11.14
N LEU A 170 -3.32 2.21 10.42
CA LEU A 170 -3.92 1.09 9.71
C LEU A 170 -3.48 -0.22 10.37
N ILE A 171 -4.43 -1.11 10.66
CA ILE A 171 -4.14 -2.48 11.06
C ILE A 171 -4.33 -3.37 9.83
N ALA A 172 -3.22 -3.85 9.26
CA ALA A 172 -3.23 -4.58 7.99
C ALA A 172 -4.01 -5.91 8.08
N ASN A 173 -3.84 -6.65 9.18
CA ASN A 173 -4.59 -7.88 9.47
C ASN A 173 -5.34 -7.74 10.80
N SER A 174 -6.66 -7.57 10.76
CA SER A 174 -7.48 -7.36 11.96
C SER A 174 -7.95 -8.66 12.62
N THR A 175 -7.97 -9.79 11.90
CA THR A 175 -8.68 -11.02 12.32
C THR A 175 -7.80 -12.17 12.78
N GLY A 176 -6.52 -11.95 13.06
CA GLY A 176 -5.69 -13.01 13.61
C GLY A 176 -4.21 -12.75 13.39
N TYR A 177 -3.47 -12.85 14.49
CA TYR A 177 -2.03 -12.81 14.50
C TYR A 177 -1.56 -13.98 15.37
N GLY A 178 -0.52 -14.66 14.92
CA GLY A 178 0.03 -15.83 15.60
C GLY A 178 0.36 -15.50 17.06
N THR A 179 0.15 -16.47 17.93
CA THR A 179 0.42 -16.30 19.36
C THR A 179 1.90 -16.43 19.70
N SER A 180 2.71 -16.97 18.78
CA SER A 180 4.16 -17.15 18.93
C SER A 180 4.95 -16.37 17.87
N PRO A 181 6.07 -15.71 18.23
CA PRO A 181 6.99 -15.07 17.28
C PRO A 181 7.57 -16.01 16.22
N ALA A 182 7.48 -17.32 16.42
CA ALA A 182 7.92 -18.35 15.46
C ALA A 182 6.83 -18.76 14.46
N ASP A 183 5.60 -18.27 14.60
CA ASP A 183 4.50 -18.62 13.69
C ASP A 183 4.76 -18.02 12.30
N GLU A 184 4.73 -18.84 11.24
CA GLU A 184 4.81 -18.37 9.85
C GLU A 184 3.75 -17.31 9.52
N ALA A 185 2.59 -17.40 10.17
CA ALA A 185 1.53 -16.40 10.12
C ALA A 185 1.99 -14.99 10.54
N ASN A 186 2.95 -14.88 11.47
CA ASN A 186 3.51 -13.60 11.91
C ASN A 186 4.49 -13.04 10.88
N ALA A 187 5.32 -13.88 10.26
CA ALA A 187 6.21 -13.47 9.18
C ALA A 187 5.41 -12.91 7.98
N LEU A 188 4.39 -13.64 7.51
CA LEU A 188 3.53 -13.15 6.43
C LEU A 188 2.81 -11.85 6.79
N GLY A 189 2.35 -11.72 8.04
CA GLY A 189 1.74 -10.50 8.55
C GLY A 189 2.67 -9.29 8.47
N LEU A 190 3.94 -9.47 8.83
CA LEU A 190 4.98 -8.44 8.72
C LEU A 190 5.28 -8.09 7.27
N ILE A 191 5.47 -9.09 6.39
CA ILE A 191 5.71 -8.88 4.95
C ILE A 191 4.56 -8.05 4.36
N TYR A 192 3.33 -8.46 4.61
CA TYR A 192 2.15 -7.77 4.12
C TYR A 192 2.09 -6.32 4.64
N ALA A 193 2.30 -6.09 5.93
CA ALA A 193 2.30 -4.76 6.52
C ALA A 193 3.39 -3.85 5.94
N ASN A 194 4.61 -4.36 5.76
CA ASN A 194 5.71 -3.61 5.17
C ASN A 194 5.42 -3.21 3.72
N ARG A 195 4.79 -4.09 2.94
CA ARG A 195 4.34 -3.78 1.57
C ARG A 195 3.22 -2.75 1.55
N ILE A 196 2.26 -2.85 2.45
CA ILE A 196 1.19 -1.85 2.61
C ILE A 196 1.77 -0.49 3.00
N LEU A 197 2.68 -0.45 3.99
CA LEU A 197 3.39 0.74 4.43
C LEU A 197 4.13 1.41 3.28
N THR A 198 4.94 0.64 2.54
CA THR A 198 5.66 1.09 1.34
C THR A 198 4.69 1.69 0.33
N GLY A 199 3.60 0.98 0.07
CA GLY A 199 2.55 1.36 -0.85
C GLY A 199 1.86 2.67 -0.52
N LEU A 200 1.46 2.84 0.74
CA LEU A 200 0.82 4.07 1.22
C LEU A 200 1.76 5.28 1.11
N ALA A 201 3.06 5.09 1.39
CA ALA A 201 4.05 6.13 1.20
C ALA A 201 4.22 6.52 -0.29
N VAL A 202 4.21 5.52 -1.19
CA VAL A 202 4.23 5.77 -2.65
C VAL A 202 2.98 6.53 -3.10
N LEU A 203 1.79 6.11 -2.66
CA LEU A 203 0.53 6.77 -3.01
C LEU A 203 0.49 8.21 -2.49
N GLN A 204 0.97 8.46 -1.27
CA GLN A 204 1.08 9.81 -0.70
C GLN A 204 2.02 10.69 -1.52
N ALA A 205 3.20 10.17 -1.88
CA ALA A 205 4.17 10.86 -2.71
C ALA A 205 3.57 11.19 -4.08
N GLN A 206 2.87 10.26 -4.73
CA GLN A 206 2.23 10.48 -6.02
C GLN A 206 1.07 11.49 -5.95
N ALA A 207 0.20 11.38 -4.93
CA ALA A 207 -0.97 12.24 -4.76
C ALA A 207 -0.57 13.72 -4.61
N LEU A 208 0.52 13.97 -3.87
CA LEU A 208 1.05 15.30 -3.60
C LEU A 208 2.28 15.67 -4.45
N ASP A 209 2.68 14.82 -5.40
CA ASP A 209 3.85 15.02 -6.25
C ASP A 209 5.16 15.24 -5.43
N LEU A 210 5.26 14.62 -4.25
CA LEU A 210 6.39 14.79 -3.32
C LEU A 210 7.50 13.79 -3.61
N GLU A 211 8.71 14.11 -3.14
CA GLU A 211 9.80 13.15 -3.14
C GLU A 211 9.56 12.07 -2.08
N LEU A 212 9.81 10.81 -2.46
CA LEU A 212 9.79 9.67 -1.55
C LEU A 212 11.22 9.31 -1.13
N LYS A 213 11.46 9.18 0.18
CA LYS A 213 12.75 8.83 0.77
C LYS A 213 12.61 7.56 1.61
N PRO A 214 13.07 6.40 1.13
CA PRO A 214 13.19 5.20 1.97
C PRO A 214 14.34 5.37 2.96
N VAL A 215 14.14 4.99 4.22
CA VAL A 215 15.16 5.04 5.27
C VAL A 215 15.14 3.71 6.02
N ALA A 216 16.32 3.16 6.28
CA ALA A 216 16.42 1.93 7.07
C ALA A 216 17.51 2.05 8.14
N LEU A 217 17.17 1.70 9.38
CA LEU A 217 18.16 1.41 10.43
C LEU A 217 18.58 -0.05 10.28
N TRP A 218 19.70 -0.28 9.58
CA TRP A 218 20.12 -1.60 9.15
C TRP A 218 21.62 -1.83 9.37
N ASP A 219 21.95 -3.02 9.85
CA ASP A 219 23.32 -3.49 10.13
C ASP A 219 24.08 -3.98 8.88
N GLY A 220 23.47 -3.92 7.70
CA GLY A 220 24.05 -4.39 6.44
C GLY A 220 24.04 -5.91 6.26
N ARG A 221 23.42 -6.66 7.19
CA ARG A 221 23.34 -8.12 7.11
C ARG A 221 22.08 -8.59 6.39
N PRO A 222 22.16 -9.60 5.51
CA PRO A 222 20.99 -10.21 4.92
C PRO A 222 19.97 -10.63 5.98
N ALA A 223 18.69 -10.57 5.66
CA ALA A 223 17.65 -11.02 6.57
C ALA A 223 17.77 -12.53 6.84
N GLU A 224 17.86 -12.91 8.11
CA GLU A 224 17.77 -14.32 8.53
C GLU A 224 16.34 -14.87 8.40
N ARG A 225 15.33 -13.98 8.41
CA ARG A 225 13.91 -14.30 8.26
C ARG A 225 13.20 -13.23 7.44
N GLU A 226 12.21 -13.65 6.66
CA GLU A 226 11.34 -12.73 5.94
C GLU A 226 10.53 -11.84 6.90
N GLY A 227 10.23 -10.60 6.46
CA GLY A 227 9.49 -9.61 7.25
C GLY A 227 10.36 -8.71 8.14
N GLY A 228 11.64 -9.04 8.34
CA GLY A 228 12.60 -8.18 9.06
C GLY A 228 13.22 -7.08 8.18
N THR A 229 13.93 -6.13 8.81
CA THR A 229 14.52 -4.95 8.14
C THR A 229 15.36 -5.29 6.90
N GLY A 230 16.24 -6.30 6.98
CA GLY A 230 17.06 -6.70 5.83
C GLY A 230 16.24 -7.19 4.63
N SER A 231 15.09 -7.83 4.88
CA SER A 231 14.18 -8.28 3.81
C SER A 231 13.45 -7.10 3.16
N VAL A 232 13.10 -6.08 3.95
CA VAL A 232 12.51 -4.84 3.46
C VAL A 232 13.50 -4.05 2.60
N VAL A 233 14.76 -3.95 3.03
CA VAL A 233 15.82 -3.31 2.25
C VAL A 233 16.02 -4.02 0.91
N ALA A 234 16.15 -5.35 0.93
CA ALA A 234 16.29 -6.13 -0.30
C ALA A 234 15.08 -5.97 -1.24
N GLU A 235 13.86 -5.97 -0.69
CA GLU A 235 12.65 -5.75 -1.47
C GLU A 235 12.64 -4.33 -2.08
N TRP A 236 12.99 -3.30 -1.31
CA TRP A 236 13.10 -1.93 -1.79
C TRP A 236 14.13 -1.80 -2.92
N GLU A 237 15.32 -2.37 -2.76
CA GLU A 237 16.38 -2.35 -3.78
C GLU A 237 15.94 -3.08 -5.06
N SER A 238 15.31 -4.26 -4.94
CA SER A 238 14.80 -5.02 -6.09
C SER A 238 13.75 -4.24 -6.89
N ARG A 239 13.06 -3.30 -6.23
CA ARG A 239 12.04 -2.40 -6.80
C ARG A 239 12.58 -1.01 -7.14
N GLN A 240 13.90 -0.87 -7.21
CA GLN A 240 14.60 0.37 -7.60
C GLN A 240 14.28 1.56 -6.67
N PHE A 241 14.02 1.29 -5.39
CA PHE A 241 14.15 2.30 -4.34
C PHE A 241 15.61 2.35 -3.89
N GLN A 242 16.05 3.53 -3.42
CA GLN A 242 17.40 3.76 -2.92
C GLN A 242 17.31 4.15 -1.44
N PRO A 243 17.33 3.17 -0.52
CA PRO A 243 17.20 3.47 0.89
C PRO A 243 18.44 4.20 1.43
N HIS A 244 18.21 5.24 2.22
CA HIS A 244 19.25 5.79 3.09
C HIS A 244 19.44 4.85 4.28
N ILE A 245 20.65 4.30 4.40
CA ILE A 245 21.00 3.37 5.48
C ILE A 245 21.59 4.13 6.65
N VAL A 246 20.86 4.15 7.76
CA VAL A 246 21.36 4.59 9.07
C VAL A 246 22.16 3.43 9.65
N LYS A 247 23.48 3.60 9.74
CA LYS A 247 24.38 2.50 10.08
C LYS A 247 24.45 2.30 11.59
N VAL A 248 24.29 1.06 12.02
CA VAL A 248 24.59 0.69 13.40
C VAL A 248 26.08 0.40 13.53
N SER A 249 26.85 1.38 14.02
CA SER A 249 28.31 1.26 14.15
C SER A 249 28.71 0.90 15.58
N PHE A 250 29.40 -0.22 15.77
CA PHE A 250 29.93 -0.64 17.07
C PHE A 250 31.21 0.16 17.41
N PRO A 251 31.35 0.72 18.62
CA PRO A 251 32.52 1.50 19.03
C PRO A 251 33.87 0.76 19.01
N ASN A 252 33.88 -0.56 18.81
CA ASN A 252 35.10 -1.34 18.55
C ASN A 252 34.74 -2.37 17.49
N GLY A 253 35.54 -2.47 16.41
CA GLY A 253 35.30 -3.27 15.21
C GLY A 253 35.33 -4.79 15.42
N THR A 254 34.53 -5.33 16.34
CA THR A 254 34.28 -6.76 16.45
C THR A 254 33.20 -7.15 15.45
N ASN A 255 33.65 -7.46 14.22
CA ASN A 255 32.91 -8.33 13.31
C ASN A 255 32.81 -9.72 13.96
N GLY A 256 31.84 -9.89 14.86
CA GLY A 256 31.49 -11.19 15.43
C GLY A 256 30.92 -12.08 14.34
N ALA A 257 31.68 -13.12 13.97
CA ALA A 257 31.23 -14.19 13.09
C ALA A 257 29.94 -14.82 13.64
N ALA A 258 29.03 -15.19 12.72
CA ALA A 258 27.79 -15.85 13.05
C ALA A 258 28.05 -17.17 13.79
N VAL A 259 27.48 -17.31 14.98
CA VAL A 259 27.37 -18.59 15.67
C VAL A 259 25.90 -18.99 15.63
N ALA A 260 25.63 -20.16 15.07
CA ALA A 260 24.30 -20.74 15.05
C ALA A 260 23.76 -20.88 16.48
N ALA A 261 22.55 -20.37 16.73
CA ALA A 261 21.85 -20.55 17.98
C ALA A 261 21.55 -22.06 18.22
N PRO A 262 21.58 -22.55 19.47
CA PRO A 262 21.20 -23.92 19.76
C PRO A 262 19.71 -24.14 19.44
N GLY A 263 19.41 -25.31 18.88
CA GLY A 263 18.06 -25.72 18.53
C GLY A 263 17.11 -25.68 19.72
N THR A 264 15.96 -25.05 19.51
CA THR A 264 14.85 -25.04 20.47
C THR A 264 14.04 -26.32 20.36
N ASP A 265 13.59 -26.79 21.53
CA ASP A 265 12.79 -27.97 21.78
C ASP A 265 11.61 -28.18 20.82
N ALA A 266 11.28 -29.47 20.64
CA ALA A 266 10.19 -29.95 19.80
C ALA A 266 8.87 -29.22 20.12
N ALA A 267 8.42 -28.41 19.17
CA ALA A 267 7.10 -27.81 19.17
C ALA A 267 6.02 -28.91 19.19
N PRO A 268 4.87 -28.69 19.86
CA PRO A 268 3.75 -29.61 19.82
C PRO A 268 3.34 -29.87 18.36
N THR A 269 2.99 -31.12 18.06
CA THR A 269 2.57 -31.57 16.72
C THR A 269 1.51 -30.61 16.17
N PRO A 270 1.79 -29.86 15.08
CA PRO A 270 0.80 -28.95 14.56
C PRO A 270 -0.41 -29.74 14.08
N GLY A 271 -1.62 -29.28 14.41
CA GLY A 271 -2.81 -29.68 13.68
C GLY A 271 -2.68 -29.36 12.19
N PRO A 272 -3.63 -29.76 11.33
CA PRO A 272 -3.56 -29.48 9.90
C PRO A 272 -3.36 -27.97 9.65
N GLN A 273 -2.22 -27.62 9.03
CA GLN A 273 -1.88 -26.26 8.67
C GLN A 273 -2.20 -26.03 7.19
N LEU A 274 -3.01 -25.02 6.90
CA LEU A 274 -3.22 -24.55 5.52
C LEU A 274 -2.18 -23.46 5.20
N PRO A 275 -1.54 -23.51 4.01
CA PRO A 275 -0.60 -22.48 3.60
C PRO A 275 -1.29 -21.12 3.51
N ARG A 276 -0.57 -20.05 3.90
CA ARG A 276 -1.05 -18.67 3.82
C ARG A 276 -0.26 -17.89 2.80
N GLU A 277 -0.96 -17.17 1.94
CA GLU A 277 -0.33 -16.42 0.84
C GLU A 277 -1.06 -15.10 0.62
N ILE A 278 -0.35 -14.07 0.17
CA ILE A 278 -0.99 -12.83 -0.28
C ILE A 278 -1.55 -13.11 -1.68
N ARG A 279 -2.87 -13.01 -1.82
CA ARG A 279 -3.57 -13.21 -3.09
C ARG A 279 -4.43 -12.01 -3.43
N THR A 280 -4.81 -11.92 -4.69
CA THR A 280 -5.64 -10.83 -5.21
C THR A 280 -6.99 -11.37 -5.62
N MET A 281 -8.06 -10.79 -5.08
CA MET A 281 -9.43 -11.22 -5.33
C MET A 281 -10.13 -10.19 -6.20
N VAL A 282 -10.86 -10.66 -7.22
CA VAL A 282 -11.72 -9.86 -8.08
C VAL A 282 -13.15 -10.34 -7.92
N PHE A 283 -14.06 -9.43 -7.59
CA PHE A 283 -15.49 -9.70 -7.51
C PHE A 283 -16.21 -8.83 -8.52
N ALA A 284 -16.87 -9.44 -9.50
CA ALA A 284 -17.65 -8.73 -10.50
C ALA A 284 -19.10 -9.21 -10.51
N GLU A 285 -20.02 -8.25 -10.63
CA GLU A 285 -21.45 -8.50 -10.69
C GLU A 285 -22.07 -7.76 -11.88
N VAL A 286 -22.92 -8.47 -12.62
CA VAL A 286 -23.78 -7.88 -13.63
C VAL A 286 -24.95 -7.16 -12.96
N MET A 287 -24.91 -5.84 -13.03
CA MET A 287 -26.01 -4.97 -12.60
C MET A 287 -27.27 -5.26 -13.40
N ASN A 288 -28.41 -5.23 -12.72
CA ASN A 288 -29.72 -5.54 -13.30
C ASN A 288 -29.86 -6.97 -13.86
N PHE A 289 -28.98 -7.92 -13.48
CA PHE A 289 -29.11 -9.32 -13.89
C PHE A 289 -30.50 -9.91 -13.59
N ARG A 290 -31.15 -9.49 -12.50
CA ARG A 290 -32.54 -9.88 -12.16
C ARG A 290 -33.59 -9.54 -13.24
N LYS A 291 -33.27 -8.66 -14.19
CA LYS A 291 -34.14 -8.33 -15.34
C LYS A 291 -33.96 -9.30 -16.52
N VAL A 292 -32.93 -10.14 -16.49
CA VAL A 292 -32.73 -11.21 -17.49
C VAL A 292 -33.74 -12.30 -17.19
N SER A 293 -34.73 -12.43 -18.08
CA SER A 293 -35.76 -13.46 -17.98
C SER A 293 -35.23 -14.83 -18.42
N GLU A 294 -35.94 -15.92 -18.10
CA GLU A 294 -35.49 -17.29 -18.38
C GLU A 294 -35.16 -17.53 -19.86
N HIS A 295 -35.98 -17.00 -20.77
CA HIS A 295 -35.76 -17.16 -22.21
C HIS A 295 -34.52 -16.39 -22.73
N GLN A 296 -34.02 -15.41 -21.96
CA GLN A 296 -32.82 -14.64 -22.30
C GLN A 296 -31.53 -15.25 -21.72
N LEU A 297 -31.63 -16.25 -20.83
CA LEU A 297 -30.46 -16.88 -20.19
C LEU A 297 -29.48 -17.51 -21.19
N PRO A 298 -29.91 -18.19 -22.28
CA PRO A 298 -28.98 -18.70 -23.28
C PRO A 298 -28.17 -17.58 -23.96
N ALA A 299 -28.82 -16.45 -24.29
CA ALA A 299 -28.14 -15.28 -24.84
C ALA A 299 -27.18 -14.69 -23.80
N PHE A 300 -27.57 -14.62 -22.53
CA PHE A 300 -26.68 -14.15 -21.47
C PHE A 300 -25.42 -15.02 -21.33
N VAL A 301 -25.56 -16.34 -21.37
CA VAL A 301 -24.41 -17.26 -21.34
C VAL A 301 -23.55 -17.05 -22.58
N HIS A 302 -24.16 -17.04 -23.77
CA HIS A 302 -23.40 -16.88 -25.01
C HIS A 302 -22.66 -15.54 -25.09
N GLU A 303 -23.26 -14.44 -24.64
CA GLU A 303 -22.66 -13.11 -24.77
C GLU A 303 -21.76 -12.76 -23.58
N PHE A 304 -22.31 -12.75 -22.37
CA PHE A 304 -21.57 -12.30 -21.18
C PHE A 304 -20.56 -13.34 -20.69
N LYS A 305 -20.93 -14.63 -20.59
CA LYS A 305 -19.96 -15.64 -20.11
C LYS A 305 -18.85 -15.87 -21.14
N SER A 306 -19.13 -15.79 -22.44
CA SER A 306 -18.08 -15.84 -23.46
C SER A 306 -17.20 -14.59 -23.44
N LEU A 307 -17.73 -13.40 -23.15
CA LEU A 307 -16.91 -12.21 -22.90
C LEU A 307 -15.91 -12.47 -21.77
N VAL A 308 -16.40 -12.94 -20.63
CA VAL A 308 -15.56 -13.28 -19.47
C VAL A 308 -14.50 -14.30 -19.86
N ALA A 309 -14.87 -15.37 -20.58
CA ALA A 309 -13.94 -16.39 -21.05
C ALA A 309 -12.86 -15.81 -21.99
N ARG A 310 -13.23 -14.93 -22.93
CA ARG A 310 -12.27 -14.25 -23.84
C ARG A 310 -11.30 -13.36 -23.08
N VAL A 311 -11.79 -12.58 -22.11
CA VAL A 311 -10.94 -11.70 -21.28
C VAL A 311 -9.97 -12.53 -20.46
N VAL A 312 -10.42 -13.62 -19.82
CA VAL A 312 -9.56 -14.54 -19.07
C VAL A 312 -8.51 -15.18 -19.97
N ALA A 313 -8.89 -15.65 -21.17
CA ALA A 313 -7.98 -16.30 -22.11
C ALA A 313 -6.91 -15.36 -22.68
N ALA A 314 -7.15 -14.04 -22.66
CA ALA A 314 -6.20 -13.02 -23.11
C ALA A 314 -5.19 -12.61 -22.03
N LEU A 315 -5.32 -13.10 -20.80
CA LEU A 315 -4.39 -12.78 -19.72
C LEU A 315 -3.04 -13.50 -19.90
N PRO A 316 -1.91 -12.86 -19.52
CA PRO A 316 -0.61 -13.51 -19.50
C PRO A 316 -0.55 -14.76 -18.60
N ALA A 317 -1.29 -14.75 -17.48
CA ALA A 317 -1.44 -15.88 -16.59
C ALA A 317 -2.90 -16.05 -16.17
N PRO A 318 -3.41 -17.29 -16.06
CA PRO A 318 -4.79 -17.54 -15.67
C PRO A 318 -5.03 -17.27 -14.18
N PRO A 319 -6.28 -17.04 -13.77
CA PRO A 319 -6.63 -17.01 -12.36
C PRO A 319 -6.41 -18.38 -11.71
N LEU A 320 -6.03 -18.38 -10.44
CA LEU A 320 -5.92 -19.58 -9.59
C LEU A 320 -7.29 -20.18 -9.27
N VAL A 321 -8.28 -19.31 -9.11
CA VAL A 321 -9.69 -19.66 -8.84
C VAL A 321 -10.56 -18.87 -9.78
N ALA A 322 -11.52 -19.54 -10.42
CA ALA A 322 -12.55 -18.91 -11.25
C ALA A 322 -13.90 -19.55 -10.92
N GLU A 323 -14.78 -18.76 -10.31
CA GLU A 323 -16.10 -19.20 -9.87
C GLU A 323 -17.17 -18.29 -10.46
N THR A 324 -18.30 -18.87 -10.84
CA THR A 324 -19.41 -18.09 -11.38
C THR A 324 -20.74 -18.61 -10.87
N ALA A 325 -21.62 -17.71 -10.45
CA ALA A 325 -22.97 -18.02 -9.99
C ALA A 325 -23.95 -16.97 -10.51
N GLY A 326 -24.81 -17.35 -11.45
CA GLY A 326 -25.71 -16.41 -12.13
C GLY A 326 -24.95 -15.23 -12.76
N GLY A 327 -25.36 -14.01 -12.39
CA GLY A 327 -24.74 -12.75 -12.82
C GLY A 327 -23.43 -12.38 -12.11
N THR A 328 -22.93 -13.23 -11.21
CA THR A 328 -21.65 -12.98 -10.50
C THR A 328 -20.52 -13.81 -11.09
N VAL A 329 -19.32 -13.23 -11.09
CA VAL A 329 -18.06 -13.90 -11.39
C VAL A 329 -17.00 -13.47 -10.38
N GLN A 330 -16.28 -14.44 -9.83
CA GLN A 330 -15.23 -14.25 -8.84
C GLN A 330 -13.94 -14.88 -9.34
N PHE A 331 -12.83 -14.18 -9.13
CA PHE A 331 -11.50 -14.65 -9.46
C PHE A 331 -10.53 -14.47 -8.30
N VAL A 332 -9.57 -15.38 -8.19
CA VAL A 332 -8.39 -15.21 -7.33
C VAL A 332 -7.13 -15.33 -8.19
N PHE A 333 -6.22 -14.39 -8.04
CA PHE A 333 -4.95 -14.32 -8.76
C PHE A 333 -3.76 -14.42 -7.81
N ALA A 334 -2.65 -14.91 -8.34
CA ALA A 334 -1.39 -14.96 -7.63
C ALA A 334 -0.79 -13.56 -7.36
N GLY A 335 -1.02 -12.60 -8.27
CA GLY A 335 -0.49 -11.24 -8.20
C GLY A 335 -1.53 -10.17 -8.59
N LEU A 336 -1.12 -8.90 -8.57
CA LEU A 336 -2.01 -7.76 -8.80
C LEU A 336 -2.25 -7.46 -10.29
N ALA A 337 -1.24 -7.70 -11.13
CA ALA A 337 -1.21 -7.23 -12.51
C ALA A 337 -2.31 -7.85 -13.36
N GLU A 338 -2.44 -9.18 -13.35
CA GLU A 338 -3.47 -9.91 -14.10
C GLU A 338 -4.87 -9.60 -13.58
N ALA A 339 -5.02 -9.41 -12.27
CA ALA A 339 -6.29 -9.04 -11.66
C ALA A 339 -6.75 -7.63 -12.10
N ALA A 340 -5.84 -6.64 -12.04
CA ALA A 340 -6.10 -5.28 -12.51
C ALA A 340 -6.46 -5.29 -14.01
N ARG A 341 -5.69 -6.04 -14.81
CA ARG A 341 -5.92 -6.16 -16.25
C ARG A 341 -7.27 -6.78 -16.56
N LEU A 342 -7.61 -7.92 -15.94
CA LEU A 342 -8.92 -8.56 -16.11
C LEU A 342 -10.05 -7.58 -15.76
N ALA A 343 -9.96 -6.90 -14.63
CA ALA A 343 -11.01 -5.98 -14.19
C ALA A 343 -11.21 -4.80 -15.16
N LEU A 344 -10.12 -4.18 -15.60
CA LEU A 344 -10.15 -3.07 -16.55
C LEU A 344 -10.68 -3.55 -17.92
N ASP A 345 -10.13 -4.65 -18.47
CA ASP A 345 -10.53 -5.21 -19.77
C ASP A 345 -12.01 -5.65 -19.76
N LEU A 346 -12.46 -6.30 -18.68
CA LEU A 346 -13.84 -6.75 -18.52
C LEU A 346 -14.81 -5.58 -18.42
N ARG A 347 -14.51 -4.54 -17.62
CA ARG A 347 -15.33 -3.32 -17.55
C ARG A 347 -15.38 -2.63 -18.91
N ASP A 348 -14.22 -2.38 -19.52
CA ASP A 348 -14.14 -1.60 -20.75
C ASP A 348 -14.90 -2.29 -21.89
N GLN A 349 -14.83 -3.61 -22.00
CA GLN A 349 -15.60 -4.35 -23.01
C GLN A 349 -17.08 -4.45 -22.65
N ALA A 350 -17.44 -4.81 -21.40
CA ALA A 350 -18.84 -5.00 -21.01
C ALA A 350 -19.67 -3.71 -21.10
N THR A 351 -19.06 -2.54 -20.87
CA THR A 351 -19.74 -1.23 -20.95
C THR A 351 -20.01 -0.77 -22.38
N GLN A 352 -19.38 -1.38 -23.38
CA GLN A 352 -19.54 -1.02 -24.80
C GLN A 352 -20.48 -1.97 -25.56
N ILE A 353 -20.94 -3.05 -24.92
CA ILE A 353 -21.81 -4.03 -25.58
C ILE A 353 -23.23 -3.48 -25.72
N PRO A 354 -23.82 -3.47 -26.93
CA PRO A 354 -25.20 -3.05 -27.13
C PRO A 354 -26.18 -4.17 -26.73
N TRP A 355 -26.34 -4.41 -25.42
CA TRP A 355 -27.10 -5.55 -24.87
C TRP A 355 -28.49 -5.74 -25.47
N ALA A 356 -29.22 -4.66 -25.72
CA ALA A 356 -30.54 -4.69 -26.35
C ALA A 356 -30.55 -5.37 -27.73
N ARG A 357 -29.50 -5.16 -28.54
CA ARG A 357 -29.36 -5.79 -29.87
C ARG A 357 -29.06 -7.28 -29.79
N LEU A 358 -28.59 -7.74 -28.64
CA LEU A 358 -28.28 -9.13 -28.34
C LEU A 358 -29.42 -9.83 -27.58
N GLY A 359 -30.60 -9.22 -27.53
CA GLY A 359 -31.77 -9.79 -26.85
C GLY A 359 -31.70 -9.73 -25.32
N LEU A 360 -30.85 -8.88 -24.75
CA LEU A 360 -30.67 -8.69 -23.30
C LEU A 360 -31.18 -7.31 -22.84
N PRO A 361 -31.46 -7.09 -21.54
CA PRO A 361 -31.86 -5.78 -21.04
C PRO A 361 -30.84 -4.69 -21.41
N ALA A 362 -31.33 -3.56 -21.93
CA ALA A 362 -30.48 -2.48 -22.43
C ALA A 362 -29.59 -1.84 -21.35
N ASP A 363 -30.02 -1.92 -20.10
CA ASP A 363 -29.38 -1.33 -18.92
C ASP A 363 -28.57 -2.36 -18.10
N LEU A 364 -28.20 -3.49 -18.69
CA LEU A 364 -27.16 -4.35 -18.12
C LEU A 364 -25.84 -3.58 -18.06
N ASN A 365 -25.16 -3.70 -16.93
CA ASN A 365 -23.86 -3.10 -16.70
C ASN A 365 -23.05 -4.01 -15.76
N ILE A 366 -21.82 -3.66 -15.45
CA ILE A 366 -20.96 -4.41 -14.55
C ILE A 366 -20.42 -3.50 -13.45
N ARG A 367 -20.20 -4.05 -12.26
CA ARG A 367 -19.44 -3.40 -11.20
C ARG A 367 -18.39 -4.38 -10.67
N ILE A 368 -17.17 -3.89 -10.43
CA ILE A 368 -16.02 -4.75 -10.15
C ILE A 368 -15.24 -4.24 -8.94
N ALA A 369 -15.08 -5.06 -7.91
CA ALA A 369 -14.24 -4.81 -6.75
C ALA A 369 -12.93 -5.59 -6.84
N LEU A 370 -11.83 -4.99 -6.40
CA LEU A 370 -10.58 -5.70 -6.14
C LEU A 370 -10.09 -5.46 -4.71
N HIS A 371 -9.54 -6.52 -4.13
CA HIS A 371 -8.85 -6.49 -2.86
C HIS A 371 -7.65 -7.43 -2.94
N ALA A 372 -6.61 -7.17 -2.15
CA ALA A 372 -5.49 -8.08 -2.02
C ALA A 372 -5.08 -8.17 -0.55
N GLY A 373 -4.72 -9.38 -0.12
CA GLY A 373 -4.29 -9.64 1.25
C GLY A 373 -4.09 -11.13 1.53
N PRO A 374 -3.64 -11.47 2.75
CA PRO A 374 -3.41 -12.85 3.15
C PRO A 374 -4.68 -13.70 3.15
N VAL A 375 -4.61 -14.86 2.49
CA VAL A 375 -5.66 -15.88 2.47
C VAL A 375 -5.07 -17.24 2.82
N PHE A 376 -5.91 -18.17 3.28
CA PHE A 376 -5.55 -19.58 3.34
C PHE A 376 -5.83 -20.22 1.99
N SER A 377 -4.82 -20.86 1.41
CA SER A 377 -4.91 -21.55 0.12
C SER A 377 -5.06 -23.05 0.35
N TYR A 378 -5.96 -23.72 -0.38
CA TYR A 378 -6.16 -25.17 -0.21
C TYR A 378 -6.72 -25.83 -1.48
N ALA A 379 -6.59 -27.16 -1.56
CA ALA A 379 -7.33 -27.96 -2.52
C ALA A 379 -8.70 -28.29 -1.91
N ASP A 380 -9.78 -27.80 -2.52
CA ASP A 380 -11.13 -28.02 -2.02
C ASP A 380 -11.51 -29.50 -2.18
N PRO A 381 -11.77 -30.23 -1.08
CA PRO A 381 -12.08 -31.66 -1.15
C PRO A 381 -13.44 -31.94 -1.80
N VAL A 382 -14.33 -30.93 -1.92
CA VAL A 382 -15.65 -31.08 -2.55
C VAL A 382 -15.55 -30.96 -4.06
N THR A 383 -14.83 -29.96 -4.56
CA THR A 383 -14.75 -29.66 -6.00
C THR A 383 -13.50 -30.22 -6.68
N GLY A 384 -12.48 -30.61 -5.91
CA GLY A 384 -11.16 -30.99 -6.40
C GLY A 384 -10.35 -29.84 -7.00
N ARG A 385 -10.82 -28.60 -6.86
CA ARG A 385 -10.18 -27.39 -7.41
C ARG A 385 -9.44 -26.62 -6.33
N HIS A 386 -8.54 -25.73 -6.73
CA HIS A 386 -7.94 -24.80 -5.80
C HIS A 386 -8.99 -23.80 -5.29
N SER A 387 -8.93 -23.45 -4.00
CA SER A 387 -9.79 -22.44 -3.40
C SER A 387 -9.05 -21.68 -2.30
N CYS A 388 -9.64 -20.56 -1.89
CA CYS A 388 -9.09 -19.69 -0.86
C CYS A 388 -10.17 -19.28 0.14
N LEU A 389 -9.79 -19.19 1.43
CA LEU A 389 -10.67 -18.71 2.49
C LEU A 389 -9.97 -17.71 3.41
N GLY A 390 -10.76 -16.91 4.12
CA GLY A 390 -10.27 -15.96 5.12
C GLY A 390 -10.94 -14.59 5.02
N ALA A 391 -10.65 -13.73 6.01
CA ALA A 391 -11.29 -12.42 6.13
C ALA A 391 -11.07 -11.51 4.90
N HIS A 392 -9.91 -11.60 4.25
CA HIS A 392 -9.63 -10.82 3.05
C HIS A 392 -10.51 -11.23 1.87
N VAL A 393 -10.87 -12.51 1.71
CA VAL A 393 -11.81 -12.96 0.66
C VAL A 393 -13.18 -12.31 0.88
N THR A 394 -13.69 -12.33 2.11
CA THR A 394 -14.97 -11.70 2.46
C THR A 394 -14.96 -10.18 2.27
N ARG A 395 -13.83 -9.52 2.56
CA ARG A 395 -13.71 -8.07 2.43
C ARG A 395 -13.94 -7.58 0.99
N ALA A 396 -13.41 -8.30 0.01
CA ALA A 396 -13.61 -7.99 -1.40
C ALA A 396 -15.11 -8.05 -1.79
N ALA A 397 -15.82 -9.08 -1.31
CA ALA A 397 -17.25 -9.23 -1.51
C ALA A 397 -18.07 -8.11 -0.84
N ASN A 398 -17.64 -7.63 0.34
CA ASN A 398 -18.34 -6.57 1.06
C ASN A 398 -18.21 -5.18 0.41
N ILE A 399 -17.12 -4.94 -0.33
CA ILE A 399 -16.88 -3.68 -1.06
C ILE A 399 -17.74 -3.60 -2.32
N GLN A 400 -17.96 -4.73 -2.98
CA GLN A 400 -18.56 -4.80 -4.31
C GLN A 400 -19.93 -4.10 -4.43
N PRO A 401 -20.85 -4.18 -3.45
CA PRO A 401 -22.15 -3.53 -3.58
C PRO A 401 -22.15 -2.01 -3.56
N SER A 402 -21.06 -1.40 -3.11
CA SER A 402 -20.89 0.07 -3.03
C SER A 402 -20.39 0.69 -4.34
N ILE A 403 -20.12 -0.16 -5.34
CA ILE A 403 -19.52 0.24 -6.60
C ILE A 403 -20.59 0.72 -7.58
N SER A 404 -20.36 1.89 -8.16
CA SER A 404 -21.24 2.46 -9.18
C SER A 404 -21.22 1.64 -10.48
N PRO A 405 -22.31 1.63 -11.28
CA PRO A 405 -22.33 0.91 -12.56
C PRO A 405 -21.19 1.34 -13.49
N GLY A 406 -20.55 0.36 -14.15
CA GLY A 406 -19.47 0.59 -15.10
C GLY A 406 -18.18 1.06 -14.46
N GLN A 407 -17.97 0.81 -13.16
CA GLN A 407 -16.76 1.23 -12.44
C GLN A 407 -15.99 0.02 -11.88
N VAL A 408 -14.68 0.24 -11.68
CA VAL A 408 -13.80 -0.67 -10.96
C VAL A 408 -13.25 0.05 -9.74
N TYR A 409 -13.61 -0.40 -8.55
CA TYR A 409 -13.08 0.12 -7.30
C TYR A 409 -12.14 -0.90 -6.64
N VAL A 410 -11.16 -0.39 -5.92
CA VAL A 410 -10.18 -1.19 -5.20
C VAL A 410 -10.06 -0.73 -3.76
N SER A 411 -9.74 -1.65 -2.86
CA SER A 411 -9.46 -1.29 -1.47
C SER A 411 -8.14 -0.51 -1.34
N GLN A 412 -7.97 0.18 -0.21
CA GLN A 412 -6.69 0.81 0.15
C GLN A 412 -5.52 -0.16 0.10
N GLU A 413 -5.73 -1.39 0.54
CA GLU A 413 -4.69 -2.42 0.56
C GLU A 413 -4.24 -2.80 -0.84
N PHE A 414 -5.19 -2.99 -1.76
CA PHE A 414 -4.85 -3.25 -3.16
C PHE A 414 -4.06 -2.06 -3.76
N ALA A 415 -4.55 -0.84 -3.58
CA ALA A 415 -3.89 0.35 -4.11
C ALA A 415 -2.48 0.51 -3.52
N ALA A 416 -2.31 0.26 -2.22
CA ALA A 416 -1.02 0.30 -1.56
C ALA A 416 -0.08 -0.79 -2.12
N LEU A 417 -0.50 -2.05 -2.18
CA LEU A 417 0.33 -3.10 -2.75
C LEU A 417 0.73 -2.79 -4.20
N ALA A 418 -0.18 -2.25 -5.01
CA ALA A 418 0.12 -1.84 -6.38
C ALA A 418 1.13 -0.68 -6.44
N GLY A 419 1.03 0.29 -5.52
CA GLY A 419 2.03 1.35 -5.35
C GLY A 419 3.40 0.80 -4.95
N ALA A 420 3.44 -0.15 -4.02
CA ALA A 420 4.67 -0.82 -3.61
C ALA A 420 5.29 -1.61 -4.77
N GLU A 421 4.49 -2.27 -5.61
CA GLU A 421 4.91 -3.00 -6.83
C GLU A 421 5.25 -2.09 -8.00
N ARG A 422 4.98 -0.77 -7.89
CA ARG A 422 5.05 0.18 -8.99
C ARG A 422 4.30 -0.35 -10.22
N LEU A 423 3.11 -0.90 -10.00
CA LEU A 423 2.31 -1.56 -11.02
C LEU A 423 2.10 -0.63 -12.23
N PRO A 424 2.56 -1.00 -13.44
CA PRO A 424 2.55 -0.10 -14.58
C PRO A 424 1.15 0.02 -15.19
N GLY A 425 0.91 1.10 -15.94
CA GLY A 425 -0.28 1.27 -16.76
C GLY A 425 -1.59 1.52 -16.01
N VAL A 426 -1.53 1.70 -14.69
CA VAL A 426 -2.71 1.98 -13.85
C VAL A 426 -2.55 3.27 -13.05
N THR A 427 -3.69 3.85 -12.66
CA THR A 427 -3.77 4.99 -11.73
C THR A 427 -4.90 4.76 -10.73
N PHE A 428 -4.76 5.39 -9.56
CA PHE A 428 -5.71 5.27 -8.46
C PHE A 428 -6.22 6.66 -8.09
N GLU A 429 -7.53 6.86 -8.18
CA GLU A 429 -8.19 8.08 -7.72
C GLU A 429 -8.88 7.81 -6.39
N PHE A 430 -8.55 8.62 -5.38
CA PHE A 430 -9.10 8.46 -4.04
C PHE A 430 -10.58 8.85 -3.99
N LEU A 431 -11.45 7.93 -3.56
CA LEU A 431 -12.90 8.12 -3.48
C LEU A 431 -13.40 8.48 -2.08
N GLY A 432 -12.54 8.48 -1.07
CA GLY A 432 -12.95 8.66 0.32
C GLY A 432 -13.33 7.35 1.01
N HIS A 433 -14.03 7.50 2.12
CA HIS A 433 -14.67 6.41 2.85
C HIS A 433 -16.04 6.17 2.25
N LEU A 434 -16.30 4.95 1.82
CA LEU A 434 -17.59 4.53 1.30
C LEU A 434 -18.16 3.41 2.19
N PRO A 435 -19.48 3.38 2.44
CA PRO A 435 -20.10 2.33 3.23
C PRO A 435 -19.90 0.98 2.54
N THR A 436 -19.79 -0.11 3.29
CA THR A 436 -19.78 -1.48 2.76
C THR A 436 -21.11 -2.17 3.03
N THR A 437 -21.30 -3.42 2.59
CA THR A 437 -22.49 -4.21 2.96
C THR A 437 -22.58 -4.55 4.44
N ARG A 438 -21.46 -4.52 5.16
CA ARG A 438 -21.47 -4.78 6.59
C ARG A 438 -21.92 -3.51 7.32
N LEU A 439 -22.95 -3.66 8.14
CA LEU A 439 -23.51 -2.56 8.93
C LEU A 439 -22.40 -1.84 9.71
N PHE A 440 -22.38 -0.51 9.59
CA PHE A 440 -21.44 0.39 10.25
C PHE A 440 -19.95 0.19 9.88
N GLU A 441 -19.64 -0.52 8.79
CA GLU A 441 -18.28 -0.63 8.25
C GLU A 441 -18.15 0.23 6.98
N GLU A 442 -17.17 1.14 6.98
CA GLU A 442 -16.73 1.89 5.80
C GLU A 442 -15.39 1.36 5.31
N ALA A 443 -15.19 1.40 3.99
CA ALA A 443 -13.92 1.11 3.35
C ALA A 443 -13.36 2.36 2.69
N LEU A 444 -12.05 2.57 2.85
CA LEU A 444 -11.30 3.57 2.11
C LEU A 444 -11.03 3.01 0.70
N LEU A 445 -11.65 3.61 -0.32
CA LEU A 445 -11.67 3.07 -1.68
C LEU A 445 -10.99 3.99 -2.69
N TYR A 446 -10.49 3.37 -3.75
CA TYR A 446 -9.91 4.04 -4.91
C TYR A 446 -10.61 3.57 -6.17
N ARG A 447 -10.81 4.48 -7.12
CA ARG A 447 -11.17 4.12 -8.49
C ARG A 447 -9.91 3.70 -9.24
N LEU A 448 -9.95 2.53 -9.86
CA LEU A 448 -8.86 2.00 -10.68
C LEU A 448 -9.09 2.36 -12.15
N GLU A 449 -8.16 3.12 -12.70
CA GLU A 449 -8.18 3.60 -14.09
C GLU A 449 -6.92 3.19 -14.84
N ARG A 450 -7.02 3.12 -16.18
CA ARG A 450 -5.83 3.03 -17.03
C ARG A 450 -5.05 4.34 -16.97
N ARG A 451 -3.73 4.24 -16.85
CA ARG A 451 -2.86 5.41 -17.01
C ARG A 451 -2.88 5.83 -18.49
N ARG A 452 -3.29 7.07 -18.74
CA ARG A 452 -3.32 7.68 -20.07
C ARG A 452 -1.94 8.10 -20.55
#